data_AF-A0A661HAM9-F1
#
_entry.id   AF-A0A661HAM9-F1
#
_cell.length_a   1.000
_cell.length_b   1.000
_cell.length_c   1.000
_cell.angle_alpha   90.00
_cell.angle_beta   90.00
_cell.angle_gamma   90.00
#
_symmetry.space_group_name_H-M   'P 1'
#
loop_
_entity.id
_entity.type
_entity.pdbx_description
1 polymer ?
#
loop_
_entity_poly.entity_id
_entity_poly.type
_entity_poly.pdbx_seq_one_letter_code
_entity_poly.pdbx_strand_id
1 'polypeptide(L)'
;MRHIILHGHIFKNAGTTFDWSLKKNFGKSFLDHRQDELMRKNGRAHLAQLLSDESGLCAISSHHMTKELPELPEVNFIPVHLLRHPIERIRSVYDFERKQRGVTPGAKAAKSKSFKEYVEWRMRQDVSRTIRNYQTAYLAGHHRRSTDVNIISRHFVDAVEMVTNVSLVGLVERYDESMVVLEDALRAYFPEIDLSYVAQNVSARKSAQSGDGGATEEILGELGSLQKTVIDENSFDLALYQVARVRLQARIDSTEGFAEKLREFCERCSKQSRGLFRR
;
A
#
# COMPACT_ATOMS: atom_id res chain seq x y z
N MET A 1 7.25 -13.65 -23.33
CA MET A 1 7.14 -12.35 -22.63
C MET A 1 7.35 -12.62 -21.14
N ARG A 2 8.24 -11.88 -20.48
CA ARG A 2 8.55 -12.00 -19.05
C ARG A 2 7.56 -11.14 -18.27
N HIS A 3 6.93 -11.68 -17.23
CA HIS A 3 5.98 -10.94 -16.38
C HIS A 3 6.66 -10.54 -15.07
N ILE A 4 6.50 -9.28 -14.66
CA ILE A 4 7.12 -8.77 -13.43
C ILE A 4 6.12 -7.97 -12.63
N ILE A 5 5.85 -8.41 -11.40
CA ILE A 5 5.05 -7.66 -10.44
C ILE A 5 5.90 -6.51 -9.88
N LEU A 6 5.39 -5.29 -9.98
CA LEU A 6 5.99 -4.11 -9.38
C LEU A 6 5.13 -3.66 -8.20
N HIS A 7 5.54 -4.00 -6.98
CA HIS A 7 4.85 -3.58 -5.78
C HIS A 7 5.33 -2.20 -5.33
N GLY A 8 4.47 -1.19 -5.48
CA GLY A 8 4.67 0.11 -4.86
C GLY A 8 4.33 0.04 -3.37
N HIS A 9 5.35 -0.18 -2.53
CA HIS A 9 5.19 -0.35 -1.09
C HIS A 9 4.95 1.02 -0.43
N ILE A 10 3.69 1.46 -0.45
CA ILE A 10 3.26 2.69 0.23
C ILE A 10 3.37 2.49 1.74
N PHE A 11 4.06 3.44 2.39
CA PHE A 11 4.31 3.39 3.82
C PHE A 11 3.01 3.25 4.64
N LYS A 12 2.95 2.15 5.40
CA LYS A 12 1.85 1.74 6.29
C LYS A 12 0.56 1.26 5.61
N ASN A 13 0.68 0.70 4.40
CA ASN A 13 -0.43 0.09 3.68
C ASN A 13 -0.31 -1.44 3.60
N ALA A 14 0.03 -2.10 4.71
CA ALA A 14 0.23 -3.57 4.77
C ALA A 14 1.27 -4.14 3.79
N GLY A 15 2.17 -3.31 3.24
CA GLY A 15 3.15 -3.75 2.26
C GLY A 15 4.09 -4.84 2.75
N THR A 16 4.44 -4.88 4.05
CA THR A 16 5.23 -5.99 4.62
C THR A 16 4.52 -7.35 4.53
N THR A 17 3.20 -7.38 4.71
CA THR A 17 2.42 -8.62 4.56
C THR A 17 2.40 -9.06 3.09
N PHE A 18 2.25 -8.11 2.17
CA PHE A 18 2.27 -8.42 0.74
C PHE A 18 3.66 -8.86 0.27
N ASP A 19 4.74 -8.19 0.71
CA ASP A 19 6.13 -8.56 0.47
C ASP A 19 6.41 -9.99 0.97
N TRP A 20 5.85 -10.38 2.12
CA TRP A 20 5.93 -11.75 2.62
C TRP A 20 5.26 -12.73 1.67
N SER A 21 4.06 -12.43 1.16
CA SER A 21 3.37 -13.26 0.17
C SER A 21 4.19 -13.36 -1.13
N LEU A 22 4.76 -12.27 -1.63
CA LEU A 22 5.64 -12.30 -2.81
C LEU A 22 6.90 -13.15 -2.58
N LYS A 23 7.54 -13.01 -1.41
CA LYS A 23 8.71 -13.84 -1.05
C LYS A 23 8.36 -15.32 -0.98
N LYS A 24 7.19 -15.66 -0.42
CA LYS A 24 6.69 -17.04 -0.36
C LYS A 24 6.53 -17.64 -1.75
N ASN A 25 5.96 -16.89 -2.69
CA ASN A 25 5.70 -17.36 -4.06
C ASN A 25 6.97 -17.47 -4.90
N PHE A 26 7.83 -16.46 -4.84
CA PHE A 26 8.92 -16.32 -5.81
C PHE A 26 10.31 -16.61 -5.23
N GLY A 27 10.46 -16.74 -3.92
CA GLY A 27 11.73 -17.11 -3.29
C GLY A 27 12.87 -16.18 -3.70
N LYS A 28 13.83 -16.68 -4.46
CA LYS A 28 14.98 -15.89 -4.99
C LYS A 28 14.59 -14.95 -6.13
N SER A 29 13.47 -15.20 -6.81
CA SER A 29 12.92 -14.36 -7.88
C SER A 29 12.09 -13.17 -7.37
N PHE A 30 12.05 -12.94 -6.06
CA PHE A 30 11.52 -11.72 -5.46
C PHE A 30 12.66 -10.87 -4.89
N LEU A 31 12.71 -9.61 -5.33
CA LEU A 31 13.63 -8.60 -4.83
C LEU A 31 12.91 -7.61 -3.92
N ASP A 32 13.36 -7.55 -2.67
CA ASP A 32 12.96 -6.51 -1.74
C ASP A 32 13.90 -5.30 -1.84
N HIS A 33 13.59 -4.36 -2.72
CA HIS A 33 14.46 -3.22 -3.00
C HIS A 33 14.31 -2.12 -1.93
N ARG A 34 15.45 -1.74 -1.33
CA ARG A 34 15.53 -0.74 -0.24
C ARG A 34 16.59 0.34 -0.46
N GLN A 35 17.16 0.42 -1.66
CA GLN A 35 18.10 1.48 -2.03
C GLN A 35 17.32 2.73 -2.46
N ASP A 36 16.58 3.31 -1.51
CA ASP A 36 15.57 4.35 -1.71
C ASP A 36 16.12 5.59 -2.42
N GLU A 37 17.40 5.92 -2.20
CA GLU A 37 18.04 7.07 -2.87
C GLU A 37 18.25 6.83 -4.37
N LEU A 38 18.68 5.63 -4.76
CA LEU A 38 18.90 5.29 -6.17
C LEU A 38 17.58 5.26 -6.93
N MET A 39 16.54 4.63 -6.38
CA MET A 39 15.24 4.58 -7.06
C MET A 39 14.64 5.98 -7.21
N ARG A 40 14.74 6.85 -6.19
CA ARG A 40 14.25 8.23 -6.31
C ARG A 40 15.04 9.08 -7.31
N LYS A 41 16.36 8.85 -7.43
CA LYS A 41 17.23 9.67 -8.29
C LYS A 41 17.19 9.22 -9.75
N ASN A 42 17.21 7.90 -9.97
CA ASN A 42 17.43 7.29 -11.28
C ASN A 42 16.18 6.56 -11.81
N GLY A 43 15.17 6.29 -10.97
CA GLY A 43 13.84 5.81 -11.36
C GLY A 43 13.85 4.73 -12.44
N ARG A 44 13.29 5.07 -13.60
CA ARG A 44 13.23 4.24 -14.82
C ARG A 44 14.57 3.56 -15.17
N ALA A 45 15.66 4.33 -15.18
CA ALA A 45 16.97 3.82 -15.56
C ALA A 45 17.51 2.81 -14.54
N HIS A 46 17.27 3.06 -13.25
CA HIS A 46 17.63 2.11 -12.19
C HIS A 46 16.81 0.83 -12.25
N LEU A 47 15.50 0.95 -12.51
CA LEU A 47 14.64 -0.22 -12.69
C LEU A 47 15.08 -1.07 -13.89
N ALA A 48 15.44 -0.45 -15.02
CA ALA A 48 15.99 -1.15 -16.18
C ALA A 48 17.30 -1.89 -15.83
N GLN A 49 18.19 -1.24 -15.09
CA GLN A 49 19.44 -1.84 -14.65
C GLN A 49 19.21 -3.06 -13.75
N LEU A 50 18.33 -2.97 -12.75
CA LEU A 50 17.99 -4.11 -11.87
C LEU A 50 17.50 -5.33 -12.66
N LEU A 51 16.72 -5.10 -13.72
CA LEU A 51 16.15 -6.17 -14.54
C LEU A 51 17.16 -6.81 -15.50
N SER A 52 18.16 -6.04 -15.91
CA SER A 52 19.30 -6.51 -16.70
C SER A 52 20.26 -7.35 -15.84
N ASP A 53 20.54 -6.89 -14.61
CA ASP A 53 21.45 -7.57 -13.69
C ASP A 53 20.85 -8.88 -13.16
N GLU A 54 19.52 -8.92 -12.98
CA GLU A 54 18.79 -10.07 -12.44
C GLU A 54 17.65 -10.53 -13.37
N SER A 55 18.01 -11.33 -14.38
CA SER A 55 17.05 -11.84 -15.39
C SER A 55 15.98 -12.80 -14.84
N GLY A 56 16.17 -13.33 -13.63
CA GLY A 56 15.26 -14.27 -12.98
C GLY A 56 14.16 -13.65 -12.11
N LEU A 57 14.09 -12.32 -11.99
CA LEU A 57 13.07 -11.66 -11.15
C LEU A 57 11.66 -11.79 -11.74
N CYS A 58 10.72 -12.14 -10.86
CA CYS A 58 9.27 -12.18 -11.08
C CYS A 58 8.53 -11.08 -10.31
N ALA A 59 9.13 -10.55 -9.24
CA ALA A 59 8.54 -9.50 -8.44
C ALA A 59 9.59 -8.58 -7.80
N ILE A 60 9.30 -7.28 -7.76
CA ILE A 60 10.13 -6.25 -7.11
C ILE A 60 9.23 -5.41 -6.22
N SER A 61 9.62 -5.21 -4.96
CA SER A 61 8.97 -4.29 -4.03
C SER A 61 9.88 -3.12 -3.72
N SER A 62 9.35 -1.89 -3.70
CA SER A 62 10.11 -0.69 -3.34
C SER A 62 9.25 0.38 -2.66
N HIS A 63 9.84 1.11 -1.70
CA HIS A 63 9.21 2.29 -1.11
C HIS A 63 9.14 3.48 -2.07
N HIS A 64 9.79 3.41 -3.23
CA HIS A 64 9.84 4.49 -4.21
C HIS A 64 9.70 3.96 -5.64
N MET A 65 8.82 2.96 -5.83
CA MET A 65 8.58 2.39 -7.15
C MET A 65 8.23 3.51 -8.15
N THR A 66 8.92 3.52 -9.29
CA THR A 66 8.77 4.59 -10.27
C THR A 66 7.46 4.43 -11.06
N LYS A 67 6.79 5.55 -11.34
CA LYS A 67 5.63 5.60 -12.25
C LYS A 67 6.07 5.43 -13.71
N GLU A 68 7.25 5.95 -14.06
CA GLU A 68 7.80 5.89 -15.42
C GLU A 68 8.54 4.56 -15.60
N LEU A 69 7.85 3.60 -16.20
CA LEU A 69 8.43 2.28 -16.45
C LEU A 69 9.39 2.31 -17.65
N PRO A 70 10.44 1.47 -17.65
CA PRO A 70 11.32 1.34 -18.80
C PRO A 70 10.61 0.69 -19.97
N GLU A 71 10.94 1.10 -21.20
CA GLU A 71 10.48 0.45 -22.43
C GLU A 71 11.32 -0.80 -22.66
N LEU A 72 10.79 -1.95 -22.22
CA LEU A 72 11.38 -3.27 -22.43
C LEU A 72 10.31 -4.15 -23.12
N PRO A 73 10.29 -4.25 -24.45
CA PRO A 73 9.22 -4.93 -25.20
C PRO A 73 8.99 -6.40 -24.80
N GLU A 74 10.02 -7.05 -24.27
CA GLU A 74 9.99 -8.43 -23.80
C GLU A 74 9.43 -8.57 -22.37
N VAL A 75 9.23 -7.47 -21.65
CA VAL A 75 8.77 -7.43 -20.26
C VAL A 75 7.37 -6.80 -20.16
N ASN A 76 6.43 -7.54 -19.58
CA ASN A 76 5.15 -7.02 -19.15
C ASN A 76 5.23 -6.68 -17.65
N PHE A 77 5.11 -5.39 -17.34
CA PHE A 77 5.06 -4.90 -15.97
C PHE A 77 3.64 -4.92 -15.43
N ILE A 78 3.49 -5.41 -14.21
CA ILE A 78 2.20 -5.51 -13.52
C ILE A 78 2.30 -4.72 -12.22
N PRO A 79 1.97 -3.41 -12.24
CA PRO A 79 1.99 -2.59 -11.03
C PRO A 79 0.92 -3.04 -10.03
N VAL A 80 1.32 -3.21 -8.78
CA VAL A 80 0.43 -3.56 -7.67
C VAL A 80 0.63 -2.57 -6.53
N HIS A 81 -0.48 -2.05 -6.00
CA HIS A 81 -0.48 -1.13 -4.88
C HIS A 81 -1.53 -1.55 -3.85
N LEU A 82 -1.24 -1.31 -2.58
CA LEU A 82 -2.23 -1.38 -1.51
C LEU A 82 -2.52 0.02 -1.00
N LEU A 83 -3.79 0.35 -0.87
CA LEU A 83 -4.26 1.59 -0.25
C LEU A 83 -4.90 1.30 1.10
N ARG A 84 -4.86 2.30 1.98
CA ARG A 84 -5.47 2.24 3.31
C ARG A 84 -6.37 3.44 3.49
N HIS A 85 -7.44 3.29 4.27
CA HIS A 85 -8.25 4.42 4.68
C HIS A 85 -7.34 5.51 5.28
N PRO A 86 -7.37 6.75 4.77
CA PRO A 86 -6.34 7.73 5.08
C PRO A 86 -6.22 8.03 6.57
N ILE A 87 -7.35 8.09 7.28
CA ILE A 87 -7.41 8.35 8.73
C ILE A 87 -6.85 7.18 9.54
N GLU A 88 -7.18 5.94 9.18
CA GLU A 88 -6.62 4.76 9.83
C GLU A 88 -5.12 4.63 9.58
N ARG A 89 -4.66 5.04 8.41
CA ARG A 89 -3.23 5.08 8.08
C ARG A 89 -2.48 6.04 9.01
N ILE A 90 -3.07 7.16 9.41
CA ILE A 90 -2.45 8.10 10.39
C ILE A 90 -2.15 7.38 11.71
N ARG A 91 -3.12 6.63 12.24
CA ARG A 91 -2.94 5.80 13.44
C ARG A 91 -1.81 4.79 13.24
N SER A 92 -1.84 4.07 12.13
CA SER A 92 -0.83 3.07 11.82
C SER A 92 0.59 3.63 11.70
N VAL A 93 0.72 4.84 11.14
CA VAL A 93 1.99 5.59 11.10
C VAL A 93 2.45 5.91 12.51
N TYR A 94 1.60 6.51 13.35
CA TYR A 94 1.96 6.86 14.72
C TYR A 94 2.41 5.62 15.52
N ASP A 95 1.62 4.55 15.50
CA ASP A 95 1.93 3.32 16.26
C ASP A 95 3.24 2.68 15.81
N PHE A 96 3.52 2.71 14.51
CA PHE A 96 4.78 2.23 13.97
C PHE A 96 5.94 3.12 14.36
N GLU A 97 5.82 4.44 14.19
CA GLU A 97 6.91 5.38 14.49
C GLU A 97 7.24 5.41 15.99
N ARG A 98 6.26 5.18 16.86
CA ARG A 98 6.46 5.05 18.30
C ARG A 98 7.26 3.80 18.66
N LYS A 99 7.00 2.68 17.97
CA LYS A 99 7.65 1.37 18.22
C LYS A 99 9.00 1.21 17.53
N GLN A 100 9.23 1.87 16.38
CA GLN A 100 10.46 1.68 15.62
C GLN A 100 11.69 2.14 16.40
N ARG A 101 12.83 1.47 16.19
CA ARG A 101 14.10 1.80 16.82
C ARG A 101 14.84 2.96 16.17
N GLY A 102 14.37 3.43 15.01
CA GLY A 102 14.96 4.54 14.28
C GLY A 102 14.94 5.87 15.06
N VAL A 103 15.82 6.79 14.64
CA VAL A 103 15.99 8.14 15.21
C VAL A 103 15.46 9.24 14.28
N THR A 104 14.55 8.88 13.37
CA THR A 104 13.92 9.85 12.45
C THR A 104 13.12 10.91 13.22
N PRO A 105 12.89 12.11 12.65
CA PRO A 105 12.05 13.13 13.28
C PRO A 105 10.67 12.59 13.67
N GLY A 106 10.07 11.76 12.82
CA GLY A 106 8.80 11.08 13.11
C GLY A 106 8.87 10.13 14.31
N ALA A 107 9.91 9.29 14.38
CA ALA A 107 10.11 8.39 15.53
C ALA A 107 10.28 9.15 16.85
N LYS A 108 11.06 10.24 16.84
CA LYS A 108 11.27 11.10 18.03
C LYS A 108 9.96 11.76 18.46
N ALA A 109 9.20 12.29 17.51
CA ALA A 109 7.90 12.90 17.78
C ALA A 109 6.90 11.88 18.35
N ALA A 110 6.73 10.73 17.70
CA ALA A 110 5.75 9.71 18.12
C ALA A 110 6.07 9.07 19.49
N LYS A 111 7.34 9.06 19.91
CA LYS A 111 7.74 8.59 21.25
C LYS A 111 7.51 9.61 22.36
N SER A 112 7.57 10.89 22.03
CA SER A 112 7.50 12.00 23.01
C SER A 112 6.14 12.67 23.09
N LYS A 113 5.25 12.41 22.12
CA LYS A 113 3.93 13.05 21.99
C LYS A 113 2.82 12.03 22.14
N SER A 114 1.66 12.49 22.64
CA SER A 114 0.40 11.79 22.43
C SER A 114 0.05 11.71 20.94
N PHE A 115 -0.93 10.88 20.59
CA PHE A 115 -1.38 10.78 19.19
C PHE A 115 -1.85 12.12 18.64
N LYS A 116 -2.70 12.84 19.38
CA LYS A 116 -3.22 14.16 18.97
C LYS A 116 -2.09 15.17 18.73
N GLU A 117 -1.15 15.30 19.66
CA GLU A 117 0.00 16.22 19.54
C GLU A 117 0.94 15.82 18.38
N TYR A 118 1.10 14.52 18.14
CA TYR A 118 1.86 14.02 17.00
C TYR A 118 1.19 14.41 15.67
N VAL A 119 -0.14 14.25 15.57
CA VAL A 119 -0.89 14.65 14.38
C VAL A 119 -0.84 16.16 14.18
N GLU A 120 -1.02 16.95 15.23
CA GLU A 120 -0.86 18.41 15.19
C GLU A 120 0.51 18.82 14.63
N TRP A 121 1.59 18.21 15.15
CA TRP A 121 2.94 18.45 14.65
C TRP A 121 3.08 18.09 13.16
N ARG A 122 2.50 16.96 12.73
CA ARG A 122 2.52 16.52 11.32
C ARG A 122 1.70 17.40 10.36
N MET A 123 0.73 18.17 10.88
CA MET A 123 -0.04 19.12 10.07
C MET A 123 0.77 20.38 9.71
N ARG A 124 1.84 20.69 10.45
CA ARG A 124 2.70 21.84 10.18
C ARG A 124 3.34 21.76 8.78
N GLN A 125 3.45 22.90 8.10
CA GLN A 125 3.93 22.97 6.72
C GLN A 125 5.44 22.66 6.58
N ASP A 126 6.22 22.87 7.64
CA ASP A 126 7.66 22.58 7.70
C ASP A 126 7.98 21.12 8.02
N VAL A 127 6.97 20.30 8.35
CA VAL A 127 7.11 18.87 8.67
C VAL A 127 6.72 18.02 7.45
N SER A 128 7.41 16.89 7.26
CA SER A 128 7.15 16.01 6.10
C SER A 128 5.68 15.59 6.03
N ARG A 129 5.13 15.57 4.81
CA ARG A 129 3.73 15.23 4.49
C ARG A 129 3.35 13.76 4.66
N THR A 130 4.04 13.02 5.52
CA THR A 130 3.90 11.56 5.68
C THR A 130 2.47 11.12 5.96
N ILE A 131 1.62 12.00 6.53
CA ILE A 131 0.20 11.76 6.82
C ILE A 131 -0.76 12.74 6.12
N ARG A 132 -0.34 13.39 5.04
CA ARG A 132 -1.13 14.39 4.30
C ARG A 132 -1.09 14.12 2.81
N ASN A 133 -2.22 13.64 2.25
CA ASN A 133 -2.36 13.29 0.83
C ASN A 133 -1.17 12.46 0.29
N TYR A 134 -0.65 11.56 1.13
CA TYR A 134 0.62 10.86 0.85
C TYR A 134 0.42 9.80 -0.22
N GLN A 135 -0.72 9.09 -0.20
CA GLN A 135 -1.01 8.02 -1.14
C GLN A 135 -1.21 8.58 -2.55
N THR A 136 -1.94 9.69 -2.65
CA THR A 136 -2.13 10.46 -3.88
C THR A 136 -0.78 10.92 -4.43
N ALA A 137 0.04 11.57 -3.60
CA ALA A 137 1.35 12.05 -4.02
C ALA A 137 2.28 10.91 -4.47
N TYR A 138 2.20 9.75 -3.81
CA TYR A 138 2.97 8.57 -4.17
C TYR A 138 2.56 8.05 -5.55
N LEU A 139 1.26 7.78 -5.77
CA LEU A 139 0.77 7.21 -7.04
C LEU A 139 0.98 8.17 -8.22
N ALA A 140 0.97 9.48 -7.96
CA ALA A 140 1.30 10.48 -8.97
C ALA A 140 2.79 10.51 -9.34
N GLY A 141 3.67 9.76 -8.64
CA GLY A 141 5.12 9.76 -8.88
C GLY A 141 5.85 10.99 -8.31
N HIS A 142 5.16 11.84 -7.55
CA HIS A 142 5.74 13.08 -7.03
C HIS A 142 6.20 12.88 -5.59
N HIS A 143 7.50 12.68 -5.39
CA HIS A 143 8.09 12.58 -4.04
C HIS A 143 8.42 13.95 -3.40
N ARG A 144 8.45 15.03 -4.19
CA ARG A 144 8.68 16.40 -3.70
C ARG A 144 7.35 17.13 -3.43
N ARG A 145 7.36 18.03 -2.44
CA ARG A 145 6.22 18.89 -2.12
C ARG A 145 6.11 20.01 -3.15
N SER A 146 4.88 20.28 -3.61
CA SER A 146 4.53 21.50 -4.34
C SER A 146 3.44 22.25 -3.56
N THR A 147 3.49 23.57 -3.57
CA THR A 147 2.43 24.46 -3.05
C THR A 147 1.54 25.01 -4.17
N ASP A 148 1.84 24.69 -5.43
CA ASP A 148 1.05 25.10 -6.58
C ASP A 148 -0.21 24.22 -6.69
N VAL A 149 -1.38 24.86 -6.62
CA VAL A 149 -2.69 24.20 -6.68
C VAL A 149 -2.89 23.44 -7.99
N ASN A 150 -2.38 23.95 -9.12
CA ASN A 150 -2.49 23.26 -10.41
C ASN A 150 -1.68 21.96 -10.41
N ILE A 151 -0.50 21.97 -9.78
CA ILE A 151 0.34 20.78 -9.62
C ILE A 151 -0.36 19.76 -8.71
N ILE A 152 -0.96 20.21 -7.62
CA ILE A 152 -1.70 19.35 -6.68
C ILE A 152 -2.92 18.70 -7.35
N SER A 153 -3.72 19.45 -8.11
CA SER A 153 -4.87 18.91 -8.84
C SER A 153 -4.46 17.89 -9.89
N ARG A 154 -3.34 18.12 -10.60
CA ARG A 154 -2.76 17.13 -11.52
C ARG A 154 -2.34 15.85 -10.79
N HIS A 155 -1.74 15.95 -9.61
CA HIS A 155 -1.40 14.75 -8.84
C HIS A 155 -2.63 13.88 -8.53
N PHE A 156 -3.77 14.50 -8.21
CA PHE A 156 -4.99 13.74 -7.96
C PHE A 156 -5.48 13.02 -9.22
N VAL A 157 -5.51 13.70 -10.37
CA VAL A 157 -5.87 13.10 -11.67
C VAL A 157 -4.97 11.92 -11.99
N ASP A 158 -3.65 12.10 -11.87
CA ASP A 158 -2.65 11.06 -12.12
C ASP A 158 -2.80 9.86 -11.18
N ALA A 159 -3.10 10.09 -9.91
CA ALA A 159 -3.34 9.02 -8.94
C ALA A 159 -4.63 8.26 -9.25
N VAL A 160 -5.69 8.97 -9.65
CA VAL A 160 -6.94 8.35 -10.11
C VAL A 160 -6.70 7.52 -11.35
N GLU A 161 -5.94 8.00 -12.35
CA GLU A 161 -5.56 7.22 -13.53
C GLU A 161 -4.74 5.97 -13.18
N MET A 162 -3.87 6.05 -12.16
CA MET A 162 -3.11 4.89 -11.70
C MET A 162 -4.03 3.80 -11.12
N VAL A 163 -4.98 4.17 -10.25
CA VAL A 163 -5.96 3.24 -9.64
C VAL A 163 -6.96 2.74 -10.69
N THR A 164 -7.46 3.70 -11.46
CA THR A 164 -7.80 3.68 -12.88
C THR A 164 -7.45 2.45 -13.72
N ASN A 165 -6.40 2.65 -14.50
CA ASN A 165 -6.18 1.93 -15.74
C ASN A 165 -4.86 1.17 -15.71
N VAL A 166 -4.01 1.44 -14.71
CA VAL A 166 -2.60 1.04 -14.74
C VAL A 166 -2.30 -0.04 -13.71
N SER A 167 -2.78 0.11 -12.48
CA SER A 167 -2.42 -0.77 -11.37
C SER A 167 -3.53 -1.75 -10.98
N LEU A 168 -3.11 -2.92 -10.51
CA LEU A 168 -3.94 -3.71 -9.61
C LEU A 168 -3.88 -3.08 -8.21
N VAL A 169 -5.03 -2.74 -7.63
CA VAL A 169 -5.10 -2.03 -6.35
C VAL A 169 -5.93 -2.81 -5.36
N GLY A 170 -5.35 -3.08 -4.19
CA GLY A 170 -6.04 -3.65 -3.04
C GLY A 170 -6.27 -2.63 -1.92
N LEU A 171 -7.15 -2.95 -0.99
CA LEU A 171 -7.46 -2.17 0.21
C LEU A 171 -7.09 -2.94 1.48
N VAL A 172 -6.45 -2.25 2.43
CA VAL A 172 -6.01 -2.86 3.69
C VAL A 172 -7.19 -3.27 4.57
N GLU A 173 -8.27 -2.48 4.59
CA GLU A 173 -9.47 -2.75 5.36
C GLU A 173 -10.25 -3.97 4.83
N ARG A 174 -10.08 -4.26 3.52
CA ARG A 174 -10.66 -5.40 2.81
C ARG A 174 -9.56 -6.34 2.30
N TYR A 175 -8.57 -6.62 3.15
CA TYR A 175 -7.32 -7.27 2.71
C TYR A 175 -7.56 -8.64 2.08
N ASP A 176 -8.36 -9.50 2.71
CA ASP A 176 -8.61 -10.86 2.20
C ASP A 176 -9.31 -10.83 0.84
N GLU A 177 -10.34 -10.00 0.70
CA GLU A 177 -11.04 -9.78 -0.58
C GLU A 177 -10.11 -9.20 -1.65
N SER A 178 -9.24 -8.26 -1.25
CA SER A 178 -8.23 -7.69 -2.14
C SER A 178 -7.26 -8.76 -2.64
N MET A 179 -6.76 -9.63 -1.76
CA MET A 179 -5.86 -10.70 -2.16
C MET A 179 -6.52 -11.69 -3.11
N VAL A 180 -7.80 -12.01 -2.92
CA VAL A 180 -8.55 -12.88 -3.85
C VAL A 180 -8.66 -12.25 -5.23
N VAL A 181 -9.03 -10.97 -5.32
CA VAL A 181 -9.10 -10.24 -6.60
C VAL A 181 -7.72 -10.14 -7.26
N LEU A 182 -6.66 -9.91 -6.48
CA LEU A 182 -5.30 -9.86 -6.98
C LEU A 182 -4.82 -11.23 -7.47
N GLU A 183 -5.09 -12.31 -6.74
CA GLU A 183 -4.78 -13.68 -7.18
C GLU A 183 -5.46 -13.99 -8.51
N ASP A 184 -6.76 -13.71 -8.61
CA ASP A 184 -7.55 -13.99 -9.80
C ASP A 184 -6.98 -13.28 -11.04
N ALA A 185 -6.64 -11.99 -10.91
CA ALA A 185 -6.02 -11.22 -11.97
C ALA A 185 -4.58 -11.67 -12.31
N LEU A 186 -3.80 -12.08 -11.31
CA LEU A 186 -2.40 -12.45 -11.48
C LEU A 186 -2.22 -13.88 -12.00
N ARG A 187 -3.20 -14.78 -11.83
CA ARG A 187 -3.16 -16.17 -12.32
C ARG A 187 -3.00 -16.29 -13.84
N ALA A 188 -3.41 -15.27 -14.60
CA ALA A 188 -3.15 -15.20 -16.04
C ALA A 188 -1.64 -15.18 -16.39
N TYR A 189 -0.80 -14.71 -15.46
CA TYR A 189 0.66 -14.57 -15.64
C TYR A 189 1.45 -15.52 -14.73
N PHE A 190 0.90 -15.82 -13.55
CA PHE A 190 1.50 -16.68 -12.52
C PHE A 190 0.43 -17.68 -12.03
N PRO A 191 0.19 -18.80 -12.73
CA PRO A 191 -0.93 -19.71 -12.44
C PRO A 191 -0.96 -20.25 -11.00
N GLU A 192 0.21 -20.46 -10.41
CA GLU A 192 0.39 -21.00 -9.06
C GLU A 192 0.41 -19.92 -7.96
N ILE A 193 0.11 -18.65 -8.28
CA ILE A 193 0.20 -17.57 -7.29
C ILE A 193 -0.77 -17.78 -6.12
N ASP A 194 -0.21 -17.74 -4.92
CA ASP A 194 -0.89 -17.90 -3.65
C ASP A 194 -0.56 -16.71 -2.73
N LEU A 195 -1.44 -15.72 -2.69
CA LEU A 195 -1.31 -14.54 -1.84
C LEU A 195 -1.81 -14.76 -0.39
N SER A 196 -2.27 -15.96 -0.05
CA SER A 196 -2.64 -16.27 1.34
C SER A 196 -1.46 -16.09 2.28
N TYR A 197 -1.74 -15.63 3.50
CA TYR A 197 -0.72 -15.11 4.40
C TYR A 197 -0.90 -15.59 5.83
N VAL A 198 0.18 -15.45 6.60
CA VAL A 198 0.15 -15.62 8.06
C VAL A 198 -0.20 -14.27 8.67
N ALA A 199 -1.32 -14.21 9.39
CA ALA A 199 -1.74 -12.98 10.06
C ALA A 199 -0.74 -12.59 11.16
N GLN A 200 0.13 -11.62 10.88
CA GLN A 200 1.17 -11.19 11.83
C GLN A 200 0.64 -10.19 12.89
N ASN A 201 -0.55 -9.60 12.70
CA ASN A 201 -1.13 -8.61 13.61
C ASN A 201 -2.65 -8.86 13.79
N VAL A 202 -3.01 -9.73 14.74
CA VAL A 202 -4.40 -10.12 15.03
C VAL A 202 -5.28 -8.94 15.48
N SER A 203 -4.69 -7.86 16.00
CA SER A 203 -5.43 -6.64 16.40
C SER A 203 -6.12 -5.92 15.23
N ALA A 204 -5.61 -6.04 14.00
CA ALA A 204 -6.24 -5.47 12.80
C ALA A 204 -7.47 -6.26 12.32
N ARG A 205 -7.64 -7.52 12.78
CA ARG A 205 -8.78 -8.35 12.39
C ARG A 205 -10.08 -7.94 13.07
N LYS A 206 -10.00 -7.32 14.26
CA LYS A 206 -11.19 -6.82 14.98
C LYS A 206 -11.83 -5.63 14.28
N SER A 207 -11.04 -4.74 13.68
CA SER A 207 -11.56 -3.58 12.93
C SER A 207 -12.16 -3.99 11.57
N ALA A 208 -11.65 -5.05 10.92
CA ALA A 208 -12.21 -5.56 9.66
C ALA A 208 -13.60 -6.22 9.81
N GLN A 209 -13.98 -6.63 11.03
CA GLN A 209 -15.30 -7.23 11.32
C GLN A 209 -16.33 -6.24 11.87
N SER A 210 -15.91 -5.03 12.24
CA SER A 210 -16.82 -3.94 12.61
C SER A 210 -17.02 -3.08 11.36
N GLY A 211 -18.27 -2.84 10.95
CA GLY A 211 -18.58 -2.12 9.71
C GLY A 211 -17.77 -0.83 9.51
N ASP A 212 -17.53 -0.51 8.24
CA ASP A 212 -16.63 0.47 7.58
C ASP A 212 -16.66 1.94 8.09
N GLY A 213 -16.65 2.17 9.41
CA GLY A 213 -16.71 3.51 10.01
C GLY A 213 -16.22 3.61 11.45
N GLY A 214 -16.39 2.58 12.28
CA GLY A 214 -16.16 2.69 13.73
C GLY A 214 -14.72 3.08 14.11
N ALA A 215 -13.71 2.47 13.48
CA ALA A 215 -12.30 2.79 13.74
C ALA A 215 -11.93 4.22 13.29
N THR A 216 -12.52 4.68 12.18
CA THR A 216 -12.29 6.04 11.68
C THR A 216 -12.92 7.08 12.60
N GLU A 217 -14.16 6.86 13.05
CA GLU A 217 -14.87 7.73 13.99
C GLU A 217 -14.13 7.83 15.33
N GLU A 218 -13.62 6.70 15.86
CA GLU A 218 -12.82 6.69 17.10
C GLU A 218 -11.54 7.52 16.95
N ILE A 219 -10.81 7.33 15.84
CA ILE A 219 -9.58 8.09 15.58
C ILE A 219 -9.88 9.58 15.44
N LEU A 220 -10.93 9.95 14.72
CA LEU A 220 -11.36 11.35 14.59
C LEU A 220 -11.76 11.90 15.96
N GLY A 221 -12.52 11.15 16.77
CA GLY A 221 -12.91 11.51 18.13
C GLY A 221 -11.72 11.92 18.99
N GLU A 222 -10.64 11.14 18.99
CA GLU A 222 -9.41 11.45 19.75
C GLU A 222 -8.73 12.76 19.28
N LEU A 223 -8.88 13.14 18.01
CA LEU A 223 -8.32 14.37 17.46
C LEU A 223 -9.07 15.64 17.89
N GLY A 224 -10.34 15.53 18.26
CA GLY A 224 -11.20 16.65 18.65
C GLY A 224 -11.20 17.78 17.62
N SER A 225 -10.77 18.98 18.00
CA SER A 225 -10.75 20.16 17.12
C SER A 225 -9.88 20.00 15.85
N LEU A 226 -8.92 19.07 15.83
CA LEU A 226 -8.05 18.84 14.67
C LEU A 226 -8.72 18.04 13.54
N GLN A 227 -9.90 17.44 13.78
CA GLN A 227 -10.59 16.61 12.80
C GLN A 227 -10.74 17.30 11.44
N LYS A 228 -11.23 18.54 11.43
CA LYS A 228 -11.47 19.30 10.20
C LYS A 228 -10.17 19.46 9.40
N THR A 229 -9.10 19.93 10.04
CA THR A 229 -7.79 20.11 9.39
C THR A 229 -7.25 18.80 8.82
N VAL A 230 -7.39 17.69 9.56
CA VAL A 230 -6.92 16.38 9.12
C VAL A 230 -7.69 15.88 7.90
N ILE A 231 -9.01 16.09 7.87
CA ILE A 231 -9.87 15.76 6.71
C ILE A 231 -9.48 16.63 5.52
N ASP A 232 -9.35 17.95 5.69
CA ASP A 232 -9.02 18.89 4.62
C ASP A 232 -7.64 18.55 3.99
N GLU A 233 -6.62 18.32 4.82
CA GLU A 233 -5.25 17.97 4.38
C GLU A 233 -5.12 16.53 3.83
N ASN A 234 -6.18 15.72 3.93
CA ASN A 234 -6.25 14.36 3.34
C ASN A 234 -7.43 14.18 2.37
N SER A 235 -8.04 15.27 1.90
CA SER A 235 -9.20 15.24 1.01
C SER A 235 -8.97 14.45 -0.28
N PHE A 236 -7.79 14.55 -0.90
CA PHE A 236 -7.45 13.77 -2.09
C PHE A 236 -7.24 12.29 -1.79
N ASP A 237 -6.56 11.96 -0.69
CA ASP A 237 -6.41 10.57 -0.26
C ASP A 237 -7.78 9.94 0.08
N LEU A 238 -8.71 10.71 0.67
CA LEU A 238 -10.07 10.26 0.96
C LEU A 238 -10.85 10.00 -0.33
N ALA A 239 -10.80 10.93 -1.29
CA ALA A 239 -11.45 10.75 -2.58
C ALA A 239 -10.84 9.57 -3.37
N LEU A 240 -9.51 9.44 -3.38
CA LEU A 240 -8.80 8.34 -4.02
C LEU A 240 -9.17 6.98 -3.41
N TYR A 241 -9.29 6.91 -2.08
CA TYR A 241 -9.73 5.70 -1.39
C TYR A 241 -11.16 5.30 -1.79
N GLN A 242 -12.07 6.26 -1.95
CA GLN A 242 -13.42 5.97 -2.46
C GLN A 242 -13.41 5.42 -3.89
N VAL A 243 -12.59 5.99 -4.78
CA VAL A 243 -12.39 5.46 -6.13
C VAL A 243 -11.88 4.01 -6.08
N ALA A 244 -10.88 3.74 -5.24
CA ALA A 244 -10.34 2.39 -5.07
C ALA A 244 -11.36 1.40 -4.49
N ARG A 245 -12.20 1.84 -3.52
CA ARG A 245 -13.30 1.05 -2.96
C ARG A 245 -14.31 0.63 -4.03
N VAL A 246 -14.81 1.59 -4.81
CA VAL A 246 -15.76 1.31 -5.90
C VAL A 246 -15.14 0.34 -6.90
N ARG A 247 -13.86 0.54 -7.24
CA ARG A 247 -13.16 -0.33 -8.18
C ARG A 247 -12.96 -1.75 -7.65
N LEU A 248 -12.58 -1.89 -6.37
CA LEU A 248 -12.46 -3.21 -5.74
C LEU A 248 -13.81 -3.92 -5.74
N GLN A 249 -14.89 -3.23 -5.40
CA GLN A 249 -16.22 -3.82 -5.42
C GLN A 249 -16.61 -4.29 -6.84
N ALA A 250 -16.39 -3.46 -7.86
CA ALA A 250 -16.67 -3.85 -9.24
C ALA A 250 -15.87 -5.10 -9.67
N ARG A 251 -14.61 -5.24 -9.23
CA ARG A 251 -13.80 -6.44 -9.49
C ARG A 251 -14.31 -7.67 -8.75
N ILE A 252 -14.76 -7.51 -7.51
CA ILE A 252 -15.39 -8.59 -6.74
C ILE A 252 -16.64 -9.08 -7.46
N ASP A 253 -17.49 -8.16 -7.88
CA ASP A 253 -18.75 -8.47 -8.58
C ASP A 253 -18.50 -9.16 -9.93
N SER A 254 -17.39 -8.82 -10.61
CA SER A 254 -16.99 -9.47 -11.87
C SER A 254 -16.17 -10.75 -11.71
N THR A 255 -15.72 -11.09 -10.49
CA THR A 255 -14.89 -12.28 -10.25
C THR A 255 -15.79 -13.50 -10.13
N GLU A 256 -15.73 -14.40 -11.12
CA GLU A 256 -16.49 -15.65 -11.08
C GLU A 256 -16.15 -16.48 -9.84
N GLY A 257 -17.16 -16.97 -9.13
CA GLY A 257 -16.98 -17.80 -7.94
C GLY A 257 -16.30 -17.07 -6.76
N PHE A 258 -16.37 -15.74 -6.68
CA PHE A 258 -15.65 -14.96 -5.67
C PHE A 258 -15.87 -15.46 -4.22
N ALA A 259 -17.12 -15.75 -3.83
CA ALA A 259 -17.44 -16.19 -2.47
C ALA A 259 -16.76 -17.51 -2.11
N GLU A 260 -16.63 -18.43 -3.07
CA GLU A 260 -15.91 -19.69 -2.91
C GLU A 260 -14.40 -19.46 -2.84
N LYS A 261 -13.85 -18.68 -3.77
CA LYS A 261 -12.43 -18.29 -3.76
C LYS A 261 -12.02 -17.62 -2.44
N LEU A 262 -12.88 -16.76 -1.88
CA LEU A 262 -12.65 -16.10 -0.60
C LEU A 262 -12.67 -17.09 0.57
N ARG A 263 -13.63 -18.03 0.59
CA ARG A 263 -13.67 -19.10 1.59
C ARG A 263 -12.39 -19.94 1.55
N GLU A 264 -11.98 -20.40 0.38
CA GLU A 264 -10.75 -21.18 0.19
C GLU A 264 -9.49 -20.38 0.58
N PHE A 265 -9.45 -19.09 0.24
CA PHE A 265 -8.38 -18.19 0.65
C PHE A 265 -8.27 -18.09 2.18
N CYS A 266 -9.40 -17.91 2.88
CA CYS A 266 -9.45 -17.87 4.35
C CYS A 266 -8.98 -19.19 4.98
N GLU A 267 -9.34 -20.33 4.37
CA GLU A 267 -8.87 -21.64 4.81
C GLU A 267 -7.35 -21.80 4.64
N ARG A 268 -6.79 -21.37 3.51
CA ARG A 268 -5.33 -21.37 3.27
C ARG A 268 -4.59 -20.51 4.31
N CYS A 269 -5.07 -19.29 4.59
CA CYS A 269 -4.50 -18.42 5.62
C CYS A 269 -4.53 -19.08 7.01
N SER A 270 -5.64 -19.75 7.34
CA SER A 270 -5.82 -20.46 8.61
C SER A 270 -4.87 -21.66 8.74
N LYS A 271 -4.69 -22.43 7.67
CA LYS A 271 -3.74 -23.57 7.62
C LYS A 271 -2.30 -23.11 7.82
N GLN A 272 -1.87 -22.04 7.15
CA GLN A 272 -0.52 -21.49 7.31
C GLN A 272 -0.25 -21.00 8.72
N SER A 273 -1.23 -20.32 9.34
CA SER A 273 -1.09 -19.84 10.72
C SER A 273 -0.91 -21.00 11.71
N ARG A 274 -1.65 -22.11 11.56
CA ARG A 274 -1.52 -23.31 12.42
C ARG A 274 -0.21 -24.05 12.22
N GLY A 275 0.36 -24.04 11.02
CA GLY A 275 1.63 -24.69 10.69
C GLY A 275 2.83 -24.07 11.40
N LEU A 276 2.78 -22.77 11.72
CA LEU A 276 3.83 -22.08 12.49
C LEU A 276 3.84 -22.44 13.98
N PHE A 277 2.68 -22.73 14.59
CA PHE A 277 2.59 -23.06 16.02
C PHE A 277 2.88 -24.53 16.35
N ARG A 278 3.18 -25.36 15.34
CA ARG A 278 3.52 -26.79 15.50
C ARG A 278 5.02 -27.08 15.26
N ARG A 279 5.84 -26.05 15.09
CA ARG A 279 7.31 -26.12 15.03
C ARG A 279 7.90 -25.42 16.24
#